data_AF-A0A5D2JEV7-F1
#
_entry.id   AF-A0A5D2JEV7-F1
#
_cell.length_a   1.000
_cell.length_b   1.000
_cell.length_c   1.000
_cell.angle_alpha   90.00
_cell.angle_beta   90.00
_cell.angle_gamma   90.00
#
_symmetry.space_group_name_H-M   'P 1'
#
loop_
_entity.id
_entity.type
_entity.pdbx_description
1 polymer ?
#
loop_
_entity_poly.entity_id
_entity_poly.type
_entity_poly.pdbx_seq_one_letter_code
_entity_poly.pdbx_strand_id
1 'polypeptide(L)'
;MGSNCGYHVVYSGTVAGAREAFFNGIPAVSVSYDWVGGKSSVDDYTLTAEACLPIFRAILSEIKNKSYPLNGFLNIDLPTDIANHKGYKLTRQGKSIFKMGWEEVKSEGQGGKMLSTMEMESDSSARAEIDTATVAAGYRMFKRKVIRPVIDDVDTDKRSLQEGYITVTPLGAISPAETDCHSYVKEWLPSAVQQFSSSAL
;
A
#
# COMPACT_ATOMS: atom_id res chain seq x y z
N MET A 1 -9.45 0.62 -6.93
CA MET A 1 -8.06 0.46 -7.38
C MET A 1 -7.30 1.73 -7.04
N GLY A 2 -6.00 1.65 -6.79
CA GLY A 2 -5.22 2.81 -6.42
C GLY A 2 -3.73 2.49 -6.35
N SER A 3 -2.94 3.54 -6.17
CA SER A 3 -1.50 3.45 -6.03
C SER A 3 -1.06 2.72 -4.75
N ASN A 4 0.10 2.04 -4.83
CA ASN A 4 0.81 1.42 -3.73
C ASN A 4 2.06 2.19 -3.28
N CYS A 5 2.20 3.48 -3.63
CA CYS A 5 3.36 4.28 -3.23
C CYS A 5 3.51 4.46 -1.70
N GLY A 6 4.74 4.73 -1.27
CA GLY A 6 5.08 5.05 0.11
C GLY A 6 4.91 3.85 1.06
N TYR A 7 4.29 4.06 2.23
CA TYR A 7 4.02 2.97 3.18
C TYR A 7 2.83 2.09 2.78
N HIS A 8 2.10 2.42 1.70
CA HIS A 8 1.08 1.51 1.17
C HIS A 8 1.68 0.19 0.69
N VAL A 9 2.94 0.16 0.25
CA VAL A 9 3.64 -1.09 -0.13
C VAL A 9 3.66 -2.13 0.98
N VAL A 10 3.62 -1.71 2.26
CA VAL A 10 3.71 -2.61 3.42
C VAL A 10 2.43 -3.43 3.58
N TYR A 11 1.28 -2.85 3.26
CA TYR A 11 -0.04 -3.45 3.46
C TYR A 11 -0.66 -3.97 2.16
N SER A 12 0.06 -3.88 1.05
CA SER A 12 -0.46 -4.19 -0.28
C SER A 12 -0.36 -5.67 -0.58
N GLY A 13 -1.50 -6.30 -0.88
CA GLY A 13 -1.54 -7.67 -1.40
C GLY A 13 -0.84 -7.82 -2.75
N THR A 14 -0.91 -6.80 -3.61
CA THR A 14 -0.22 -6.80 -4.93
C THR A 14 1.29 -6.82 -4.76
N VAL A 15 1.83 -5.97 -3.87
CA VAL A 15 3.26 -5.94 -3.57
C VAL A 15 3.68 -7.21 -2.82
N ALA A 16 2.85 -7.72 -1.91
CA ALA A 16 3.11 -8.97 -1.20
C ALA A 16 3.27 -10.17 -2.14
N GLY A 17 2.45 -10.26 -3.19
CA GLY A 17 2.60 -11.31 -4.21
C GLY A 17 3.94 -11.26 -4.95
N ALA A 18 4.38 -10.06 -5.35
CA ALA A 18 5.70 -9.89 -5.96
C ALA A 18 6.85 -10.19 -4.98
N ARG A 19 6.68 -9.81 -3.71
CA ARG A 19 7.64 -10.08 -2.64
C ARG A 19 7.78 -11.57 -2.35
N GLU A 20 6.69 -12.32 -2.39
CA GLU A 20 6.72 -13.78 -2.20
C GLU A 20 7.52 -14.46 -3.30
N ALA A 21 7.32 -14.08 -4.56
CA ALA A 21 8.13 -14.56 -5.67
C ALA A 21 9.62 -14.21 -5.47
N PHE A 22 9.91 -12.98 -5.03
CA PHE A 22 11.27 -12.54 -4.71
C PHE A 22 11.93 -13.39 -3.61
N PHE A 23 11.21 -13.76 -2.54
CA PHE A 23 11.75 -14.66 -1.50
C PHE A 23 12.14 -16.03 -2.03
N ASN A 24 11.49 -16.49 -3.11
CA ASN A 24 11.78 -17.75 -3.78
C ASN A 24 12.81 -17.60 -4.92
N GLY A 25 13.49 -16.44 -5.03
CA GLY A 25 14.48 -16.18 -6.07
C GLY A 25 13.91 -16.01 -7.47
N ILE A 26 12.62 -15.67 -7.57
CA ILE A 26 11.91 -15.51 -8.84
C ILE A 26 11.81 -14.00 -9.17
N PRO A 27 12.23 -13.56 -10.38
CA PRO A 27 12.01 -12.19 -10.86
C PRO A 27 10.54 -11.80 -10.75
N ALA A 28 10.26 -10.64 -10.16
CA ALA A 28 8.90 -10.22 -9.87
C ALA A 28 8.67 -8.71 -10.08
N VAL A 29 7.43 -8.38 -10.45
CA VAL A 29 6.97 -6.99 -10.60
C VAL A 29 5.56 -6.87 -10.06
N SER A 30 5.32 -5.88 -9.20
CA SER A 30 3.96 -5.44 -8.83
C SER A 30 3.56 -4.23 -9.69
N VAL A 31 2.32 -4.20 -10.15
CA VAL A 31 1.78 -3.12 -10.99
C VAL A 31 0.50 -2.58 -10.38
N SER A 32 0.41 -1.25 -10.27
CA SER A 32 -0.72 -0.54 -9.69
C SER A 32 -1.11 0.64 -10.56
N TYR A 33 -2.41 0.88 -10.73
CA TYR A 33 -2.94 2.05 -11.43
C TYR A 33 -3.62 2.98 -10.43
N ASP A 34 -3.25 4.27 -10.41
CA ASP A 34 -3.84 5.29 -9.55
C ASP A 34 -5.21 5.74 -10.09
N TRP A 35 -6.14 4.79 -10.13
CA TRP A 35 -7.49 4.98 -10.64
C TRP A 35 -8.27 5.94 -9.73
N VAL A 36 -8.91 6.95 -10.33
CA VAL A 36 -9.71 7.94 -9.62
C VAL A 36 -11.11 8.02 -10.23
N GLY A 37 -12.15 7.80 -9.41
CA GLY A 37 -13.53 7.87 -9.86
C GLY A 37 -13.89 9.24 -10.43
N GLY A 38 -14.56 9.23 -11.58
CA GLY A 38 -14.93 10.46 -12.32
C GLY A 38 -13.77 11.08 -13.11
N LYS A 39 -12.56 10.52 -13.06
CA LYS A 39 -11.42 10.92 -13.90
C LYS A 39 -10.93 9.79 -14.78
N SER A 40 -10.81 8.59 -14.22
CA SER A 40 -10.36 7.39 -14.92
C SER A 40 -11.50 6.69 -15.67
N SER A 41 -11.17 6.05 -16.78
CA SER A 41 -12.02 5.16 -17.58
C SER A 41 -11.63 3.70 -17.40
N VAL A 42 -12.50 2.78 -17.82
CA VAL A 42 -12.16 1.34 -17.95
C VAL A 42 -11.16 1.13 -19.10
N ASP A 43 -11.19 1.96 -20.12
CA ASP A 43 -10.27 1.87 -21.26
C ASP A 43 -8.81 2.13 -20.86
N ASP A 44 -8.59 2.85 -19.76
CA ASP A 44 -7.27 3.15 -19.21
C ASP A 44 -6.49 1.88 -18.81
N TYR A 45 -7.18 0.76 -18.53
CA TYR A 45 -6.51 -0.50 -18.22
C TYR A 45 -5.71 -1.03 -19.41
N THR A 46 -6.21 -0.85 -20.64
CA THR A 46 -5.49 -1.24 -21.86
C THR A 46 -4.22 -0.39 -22.00
N LEU A 47 -4.34 0.93 -21.87
CA LEU A 47 -3.20 1.85 -21.93
C LEU A 47 -2.17 1.57 -20.84
N THR A 48 -2.65 1.24 -19.63
CA THR A 48 -1.81 0.87 -18.50
C THR A 48 -1.01 -0.41 -18.78
N ALA A 49 -1.65 -1.42 -19.36
CA ALA A 49 -0.99 -2.67 -19.73
C ALA A 49 0.06 -2.44 -20.84
N GLU A 50 -0.28 -1.65 -21.86
CA GLU A 50 0.63 -1.29 -22.95
C GLU A 50 1.87 -0.54 -22.44
N ALA A 51 1.67 0.40 -21.51
CA ALA A 51 2.75 1.15 -20.87
C ALA A 51 3.69 0.27 -20.03
N CYS A 52 3.28 -0.94 -19.60
CA CYS A 52 4.17 -1.87 -18.90
C CYS A 52 5.03 -2.72 -19.85
N LEU A 53 4.65 -2.85 -21.13
CA LEU A 53 5.29 -3.74 -22.09
C LEU A 53 6.80 -3.48 -22.28
N PRO A 54 7.30 -2.23 -22.36
CA PRO A 54 8.73 -1.99 -22.55
C PRO A 54 9.56 -2.55 -21.39
N ILE A 55 9.11 -2.34 -20.15
CA ILE A 55 9.79 -2.85 -18.95
C ILE A 55 9.75 -4.38 -18.93
N PHE A 56 8.58 -4.98 -19.18
CA PHE A 56 8.45 -6.44 -19.18
C PHE A 56 9.31 -7.10 -20.26
N ARG A 57 9.37 -6.52 -21.47
CA ARG A 57 10.24 -7.01 -22.55
C ARG A 57 11.72 -6.92 -22.15
N ALA A 58 12.14 -5.83 -21.52
CA ALA A 58 13.51 -5.67 -21.03
C ALA A 58 13.83 -6.73 -19.96
N ILE A 59 12.97 -6.89 -18.95
CA ILE A 59 13.14 -7.92 -17.91
C ILE A 59 13.25 -9.32 -18.52
N LEU A 60 12.35 -9.68 -19.44
CA LEU A 60 12.39 -10.99 -20.11
C LEU A 60 13.68 -11.19 -20.92
N SER A 61 14.20 -10.14 -21.55
CA SER A 61 15.49 -10.19 -22.25
C SER A 61 16.64 -10.46 -21.28
N GLU A 62 16.70 -9.73 -20.17
CA GLU A 62 17.74 -9.91 -19.13
C GLU A 62 17.65 -11.30 -18.47
N ILE A 63 16.44 -11.82 -18.25
CA ILE A 63 16.25 -13.18 -17.72
C ILE A 63 16.81 -14.22 -18.69
N LYS A 64 16.52 -14.10 -19.99
CA LYS A 64 17.06 -15.01 -21.01
C LYS A 64 18.59 -14.97 -21.06
N ASN A 65 19.17 -13.79 -20.84
CA ASN A 65 20.62 -13.57 -20.79
C ASN A 65 21.24 -13.90 -19.43
N LYS A 66 20.45 -14.33 -18.44
CA LYS A 66 20.88 -14.62 -17.06
C LYS A 66 21.55 -13.44 -16.36
N SER A 67 21.17 -12.22 -16.72
CA SER A 67 21.73 -10.96 -16.21
C SER A 67 20.77 -10.19 -15.31
N TYR A 68 19.51 -10.62 -15.19
CA TYR A 68 18.53 -9.94 -14.34
C TYR A 68 18.91 -10.06 -12.85
N PRO A 69 19.03 -8.95 -12.10
CA PRO A 69 19.41 -8.98 -10.70
C PRO A 69 18.30 -9.57 -9.82
N LEU A 70 18.68 -10.44 -8.88
CA LEU A 70 17.76 -11.10 -7.94
C LEU A 70 17.87 -10.53 -6.51
N ASN A 71 18.45 -9.35 -6.33
CA ASN A 71 18.57 -8.66 -5.04
C ASN A 71 17.41 -7.69 -4.75
N GLY A 72 16.40 -7.65 -5.62
CA GLY A 72 15.16 -6.91 -5.41
C GLY A 72 14.08 -7.28 -6.43
N PHE A 73 12.95 -6.59 -6.33
CA PHE A 73 11.84 -6.66 -7.28
C PHE A 73 11.31 -5.25 -7.56
N LEU A 74 10.50 -5.08 -8.61
CA LEU A 74 10.01 -3.75 -9.00
C LEU A 74 8.57 -3.53 -8.55
N ASN A 75 8.29 -2.35 -8.01
CA ASN A 75 6.94 -1.82 -7.88
C ASN A 75 6.71 -0.69 -8.89
N ILE A 76 5.70 -0.87 -9.76
CA ILE A 76 5.32 0.08 -10.80
C ILE A 76 3.96 0.69 -10.44
N ASP A 77 3.91 2.02 -10.36
CA ASP A 77 2.67 2.77 -10.23
C ASP A 77 2.45 3.66 -11.46
N LEU A 78 1.28 3.55 -12.06
CA LEU A 78 0.86 4.31 -13.23
C LEU A 78 -0.06 5.47 -12.84
N PRO A 79 0.16 6.69 -13.39
CA PRO A 79 -0.60 7.87 -13.01
C PRO A 79 -2.02 7.80 -13.55
N THR A 80 -2.95 8.52 -12.91
CA THR A 80 -4.37 8.57 -13.30
C THR A 80 -4.56 8.88 -14.79
N ASP A 81 -3.88 9.90 -15.30
CA ASP A 81 -3.88 10.26 -16.72
C ASP A 81 -2.78 9.50 -17.47
N ILE A 82 -3.04 8.21 -17.72
CA ILE A 82 -2.08 7.33 -18.37
C ILE A 82 -1.85 7.71 -19.84
N ALA A 83 -2.86 8.24 -20.54
CA ALA A 83 -2.73 8.63 -21.94
C ALA A 83 -1.71 9.75 -22.16
N ASN A 84 -1.55 10.65 -21.18
CA ASN A 84 -0.63 11.78 -21.24
C ASN A 84 0.54 11.66 -20.25
N HIS A 85 0.95 10.43 -19.92
CA HIS A 85 2.04 10.21 -18.99
C HIS A 85 3.37 10.83 -19.48
N LYS A 86 4.19 11.34 -18.55
CA LYS A 86 5.47 12.02 -18.84
C LYS A 86 6.64 11.08 -19.11
N GLY A 87 6.37 9.80 -19.34
CA GLY A 87 7.38 8.73 -19.39
C GLY A 87 7.56 8.00 -18.06
N TYR A 88 8.74 7.39 -17.88
CA TYR A 88 9.11 6.56 -16.75
C TYR A 88 10.09 7.28 -15.84
N LYS A 89 9.97 7.12 -14.52
CA LYS A 89 10.88 7.72 -13.54
C LYS A 89 11.29 6.67 -12.50
N LEU A 90 12.59 6.49 -12.35
CA LEU A 90 13.15 5.71 -11.24
C LEU A 90 12.89 6.49 -9.94
N THR A 91 12.35 5.81 -8.94
CA THR A 91 11.94 6.42 -7.67
C THR A 91 12.40 5.60 -6.47
N ARG A 92 12.44 6.24 -5.30
CA ARG A 92 12.57 5.57 -4.00
C ARG A 92 11.21 5.47 -3.33
N GLN A 93 11.05 4.44 -2.51
CA GLN A 93 9.86 4.28 -1.67
C GLN A 93 9.75 5.48 -0.71
N GLY A 94 8.63 6.18 -0.75
CA GLY A 94 8.30 7.21 0.22
C GLY A 94 7.77 6.67 1.56
N LYS A 95 7.27 7.57 2.41
CA LYS A 95 6.55 7.34 3.65
C LYS A 95 5.05 7.69 3.55
N SER A 96 4.56 7.99 2.33
CA SER A 96 3.18 8.41 2.11
C SER A 96 2.18 7.35 2.58
N ILE A 97 1.18 7.79 3.33
CA ILE A 97 0.12 6.92 3.85
C ILE A 97 -1.16 7.70 4.14
N PHE A 98 -2.30 7.06 3.91
CA PHE A 98 -3.59 7.54 4.45
C PHE A 98 -3.69 7.25 5.95
N LYS A 99 -3.70 8.32 6.76
CA LYS A 99 -4.05 8.18 8.19
C LYS A 99 -5.55 8.04 8.33
N MET A 100 -5.97 6.88 8.81
CA MET A 100 -7.38 6.57 9.06
C MET A 100 -7.73 6.86 10.52
N GLY A 101 -8.95 7.35 10.71
CA GLY A 101 -9.59 7.53 12.00
C GLY A 101 -10.99 6.96 11.98
N TRP A 102 -11.67 7.11 13.12
CA TRP A 102 -13.04 6.64 13.31
C TRP A 102 -13.90 7.81 13.76
N GLU A 103 -15.06 7.97 13.14
CA GLU A 103 -16.09 8.92 13.57
C GLU A 103 -17.39 8.17 13.88
N GLU A 104 -18.02 8.52 14.99
CA GLU A 104 -19.30 7.93 15.40
C GLU A 104 -20.40 8.34 14.41
N VAL A 105 -21.19 7.36 13.98
CA VAL A 105 -22.34 7.57 13.10
C VAL A 105 -23.49 8.11 13.95
N LYS A 106 -23.75 9.41 13.85
CA LYS A 106 -24.76 10.10 14.67
C LYS A 106 -26.20 9.93 14.16
N SER A 107 -26.40 9.41 12.95
CA SER A 107 -27.72 9.10 12.41
C SER A 107 -27.65 7.99 11.36
N GLU A 108 -28.59 7.04 11.42
CA GLU A 108 -28.69 5.90 10.49
C GLU A 108 -28.85 6.32 9.02
N GLY A 109 -29.41 7.51 8.77
CA GLY A 109 -29.56 8.08 7.41
C GLY A 109 -28.27 8.62 6.78
N GLN A 110 -27.14 8.63 7.50
CA GLN A 110 -25.82 9.05 6.99
C GLN A 110 -24.82 7.90 6.87
N GLY A 111 -25.29 6.65 6.97
CA GLY A 111 -24.53 5.47 6.58
C GLY A 111 -24.26 5.53 5.07
N GLY A 112 -23.11 6.07 4.67
CA GLY A 112 -22.63 5.89 3.31
C GLY A 112 -22.66 4.40 2.97
N LYS A 113 -23.09 4.04 1.75
CA LYS A 113 -23.17 2.66 1.26
C LYS A 113 -21.98 1.86 1.78
N MET A 114 -22.26 0.91 2.67
CA MET A 114 -21.25 -0.01 3.15
C MET A 114 -20.71 -0.75 1.92
N LEU A 115 -19.41 -0.63 1.66
CA LEU A 115 -18.79 -1.35 0.55
C LEU A 115 -18.97 -2.86 0.83
N SER A 116 -19.61 -3.56 -0.09
CA SER A 116 -20.10 -4.93 -0.01
C SER A 116 -19.04 -6.00 0.31
N THR A 117 -17.77 -5.66 0.42
CA THR A 117 -16.67 -6.61 0.65
C THR A 117 -16.59 -7.13 2.10
N MET A 118 -17.50 -6.71 2.99
CA MET A 118 -17.60 -7.18 4.38
C MET A 118 -18.94 -7.88 4.68
N GLU A 119 -19.78 -8.12 3.68
CA GLU A 119 -20.95 -9.00 3.85
C GLU A 119 -20.45 -10.45 3.73
N MET A 120 -20.26 -11.11 4.87
CA MET A 120 -20.26 -12.57 4.91
C MET A 120 -21.69 -12.99 4.55
N GLU A 121 -21.89 -13.62 3.39
CA GLU A 121 -23.14 -14.30 3.08
C GLU A 121 -23.35 -15.40 4.14
N SER A 122 -24.12 -15.09 5.17
CA SER A 122 -24.62 -16.09 6.10
C SER A 122 -25.78 -16.81 5.42
N ASP A 123 -25.44 -17.83 4.64
CA ASP A 123 -26.41 -18.79 4.15
C ASP A 123 -26.97 -19.55 5.36
N SER A 124 -28.10 -19.07 5.91
CA SER A 124 -28.90 -19.86 6.85
C SER A 124 -30.37 -19.46 6.73
N SER A 125 -31.09 -20.30 5.99
CA SER A 125 -32.54 -20.38 5.96
C SER A 125 -33.06 -20.85 7.32
N ALA A 126 -33.25 -19.92 8.25
CA ALA A 126 -34.13 -20.13 9.39
C ALA A 126 -34.79 -18.80 9.77
N ARG A 127 -36.00 -18.59 9.26
CA ARG A 127 -36.93 -17.62 9.84
C ARG A 127 -37.28 -18.07 11.26
N ALA A 128 -36.59 -17.52 12.24
CA ALA A 128 -37.13 -17.37 13.58
C ALA A 128 -37.44 -15.88 13.76
N GLU A 129 -38.72 -15.56 13.96
CA GLU A 129 -39.15 -14.26 14.44
C GLU A 129 -38.47 -14.00 15.78
N ILE A 130 -37.34 -13.28 15.75
CA ILE A 130 -36.74 -12.71 16.95
C ILE A 130 -37.34 -11.32 17.11
N ASP A 131 -38.18 -11.25 18.13
CA ASP A 131 -38.79 -10.07 18.73
C ASP A 131 -37.87 -8.83 18.65
N THR A 132 -38.19 -7.92 17.72
CA THR A 132 -37.37 -6.74 17.37
C THR A 132 -37.36 -5.64 18.43
N ALA A 133 -37.92 -5.88 19.62
CA ALA A 133 -38.11 -4.85 20.64
C ALA A 133 -37.02 -4.77 21.73
N THR A 134 -36.10 -5.75 21.85
CA THR A 134 -35.26 -5.85 23.07
C THR A 134 -33.73 -5.73 22.84
N VAL A 135 -33.27 -5.38 21.64
CA VAL A 135 -31.82 -5.15 21.37
C VAL A 135 -31.51 -3.68 21.01
N ALA A 136 -32.46 -2.77 21.22
CA ALA A 136 -32.33 -1.34 20.90
C ALA A 136 -31.45 -0.52 21.87
N ALA A 137 -30.60 -1.18 22.68
CA ALA A 137 -29.69 -0.53 23.61
C ALA A 137 -28.23 -0.89 23.32
N GLY A 138 -27.51 0.04 22.66
CA GLY A 138 -26.10 0.27 23.01
C GLY A 138 -25.03 0.10 21.95
N TYR A 139 -25.32 -0.29 20.70
CA TYR A 139 -24.27 -0.35 19.69
C TYR A 139 -23.99 1.03 19.08
N ARG A 140 -22.83 1.60 19.41
CA ARG A 140 -22.31 2.79 18.73
C ARG A 140 -21.63 2.35 17.44
N MET A 141 -22.19 2.79 16.31
CA MET A 141 -21.60 2.55 15.00
C MET A 141 -20.51 3.59 14.72
N PHE A 142 -19.39 3.15 14.16
CA PHE A 142 -18.31 4.02 13.72
C PHE A 142 -18.04 3.83 12.24
N LYS A 143 -17.82 4.93 11.52
CA LYS A 143 -17.35 4.90 10.15
C LYS A 143 -15.89 5.35 10.07
N ARG A 144 -15.16 4.77 9.12
CA ARG A 144 -13.78 5.16 8.84
C ARG A 144 -13.77 6.55 8.20
N LYS A 145 -12.86 7.41 8.64
CA LYS A 145 -12.61 8.74 8.09
C LYS A 145 -11.13 8.89 7.78
N VAL A 146 -10.80 9.41 6.61
CA VAL A 146 -9.42 9.82 6.31
C VAL A 146 -9.15 11.10 7.12
N ILE A 147 -8.19 11.04 8.04
CA ILE A 147 -7.82 12.20 8.88
C ILE A 147 -6.93 13.14 8.06
N ARG A 148 -5.84 12.62 7.49
CA ARG A 148 -4.86 13.40 6.71
C ARG A 148 -4.05 12.48 5.77
N PRO A 149 -3.73 12.90 4.54
CA PRO A 149 -2.64 12.29 3.79
C PRO A 149 -1.30 12.76 4.38
N VAL A 150 -0.38 11.84 4.68
CA VAL A 150 1.02 12.19 4.90
C VAL A 150 1.67 12.29 3.51
N ILE A 151 2.15 13.47 3.14
CA ILE A 151 2.83 13.71 1.87
C ILE A 151 4.33 13.77 2.14
N ASP A 152 5.08 13.11 1.25
CA ASP A 152 6.52 12.93 1.35
C ASP A 152 7.38 14.11 0.90
N ASP A 153 8.64 13.99 1.28
CA ASP A 153 9.83 14.68 0.77
C ASP A 153 9.99 14.62 -0.77
N VAL A 154 10.97 15.38 -1.29
CA VAL A 154 11.33 15.49 -2.71
C VAL A 154 11.83 14.13 -3.25
N ASP A 155 11.50 13.80 -4.50
CA ASP A 155 11.93 12.57 -5.22
C ASP A 155 11.42 11.22 -4.67
N THR A 156 10.18 11.19 -4.19
CA THR A 156 9.49 9.93 -3.85
C THR A 156 8.59 9.43 -4.98
N ASP A 157 8.25 8.14 -4.91
CA ASP A 157 7.26 7.48 -5.75
C ASP A 157 5.93 8.25 -5.80
N LYS A 158 5.32 8.58 -4.65
CA LYS A 158 4.00 9.24 -4.66
C LYS A 158 4.04 10.62 -5.32
N ARG A 159 5.09 11.41 -5.09
CA ARG A 159 5.24 12.74 -5.69
C ARG A 159 5.41 12.63 -7.21
N SER A 160 6.29 11.75 -7.68
CA SER A 160 6.53 11.55 -9.11
C SER A 160 5.28 11.04 -9.83
N LEU A 161 4.49 10.20 -9.17
CA LEU A 161 3.20 9.73 -9.68
C LEU A 161 2.21 10.89 -9.84
N GLN A 162 2.12 11.79 -8.85
CA GLN A 162 1.28 13.00 -8.91
C GLN A 162 1.74 13.99 -9.98
N GLU A 163 3.04 14.01 -10.28
CA GLU A 163 3.60 14.79 -11.39
C GLU A 163 3.25 14.21 -12.76
N GLY A 164 2.68 13.00 -12.85
CA GLY A 164 2.28 12.34 -14.09
C GLY A 164 3.33 11.39 -14.68
N TYR A 165 4.32 10.96 -13.89
CA TYR A 165 5.26 9.92 -14.32
C TYR A 165 4.74 8.52 -13.97
N ILE A 166 5.07 7.54 -14.81
CA ILE A 166 5.04 6.13 -14.42
C ILE A 166 6.25 5.90 -13.51
N THR A 167 6.00 5.49 -12.28
CA THR A 167 7.07 5.30 -11.30
C THR A 167 7.57 3.87 -11.34
N VAL A 168 8.89 3.69 -11.19
CA VAL A 168 9.54 2.40 -11.09
C VAL A 168 10.37 2.42 -9.82
N THR A 169 9.91 1.71 -8.79
CA THR A 169 10.52 1.70 -7.47
C THR A 169 11.11 0.32 -7.19
N PRO A 170 12.45 0.17 -7.14
CA PRO A 170 13.07 -1.06 -6.66
C PRO A 170 12.78 -1.26 -5.17
N LEU A 171 12.32 -2.45 -4.81
CA LEU A 171 12.03 -2.86 -3.43
C LEU A 171 12.80 -4.14 -3.06
N GLY A 172 13.04 -4.32 -1.76
CA GLY A 172 13.68 -5.52 -1.21
C GLY A 172 12.79 -6.28 -0.24
N ALA A 173 13.35 -7.32 0.40
CA ALA A 173 12.70 -8.16 1.41
C ALA A 173 12.21 -7.36 2.62
N ILE A 174 13.13 -6.54 3.13
CA ILE A 174 13.06 -5.89 4.43
C ILE A 174 13.17 -4.38 4.27
N SER A 175 12.56 -3.67 5.21
CA SER A 175 12.71 -2.22 5.36
C SER A 175 13.59 -1.98 6.60
N PRO A 176 14.92 -1.97 6.46
CA PRO A 176 15.80 -1.75 7.60
C PRO A 176 15.52 -0.40 8.25
N ALA A 177 15.74 -0.31 9.56
CA ALA A 177 15.63 0.98 10.25
C ALA A 177 16.68 1.95 9.70
N GLU A 178 16.38 3.25 9.79
CA GLU A 178 17.31 4.29 9.35
C GLU A 178 18.61 4.25 10.20
N THR A 179 19.72 4.62 9.58
CA THR A 179 21.06 4.52 10.18
C THR A 179 21.19 5.34 11.47
N ASP A 180 20.45 6.44 11.59
CA ASP A 180 20.38 7.30 12.77
C ASP A 180 19.70 6.57 13.94
N CYS A 181 18.61 5.85 13.70
CA CYS A 181 17.95 5.01 14.69
C CYS A 181 18.88 3.90 15.19
N HIS A 182 19.57 3.22 14.28
CA HIS A 182 20.59 2.22 14.64
C HIS A 182 21.72 2.83 15.49
N SER A 183 22.20 4.02 15.13
CA SER A 183 23.27 4.71 15.87
C SER A 183 22.80 5.12 17.26
N TYR A 184 21.60 5.70 17.37
CA TYR A 184 20.97 6.06 18.64
C TYR A 184 20.85 4.84 19.56
N VAL A 185 20.30 3.73 19.07
CA VAL A 185 20.12 2.52 19.88
C VAL A 185 21.46 1.95 20.33
N LYS A 186 22.49 1.99 19.47
CA LYS A 186 23.85 1.53 19.80
C LYS A 186 24.47 2.32 20.96
N GLU A 187 24.24 3.63 21.01
CA GLU A 187 24.75 4.51 22.08
C GLU A 187 23.90 4.41 23.36
N TRP A 188 22.58 4.32 23.22
CA TRP A 188 21.64 4.29 24.33
C TRP A 188 21.66 2.97 25.10
N LEU A 189 21.75 1.83 24.40
CA LEU A 189 21.57 0.49 24.98
C LEU A 189 22.54 0.18 26.13
N PRO A 190 23.87 0.45 26.05
CA PRO A 190 24.78 0.20 27.17
C PRO A 190 24.39 0.96 28.44
N SER A 191 23.97 2.23 28.30
CA SER A 191 23.57 3.09 29.42
C SER A 191 22.28 2.60 30.07
N ALA A 192 21.31 2.16 29.25
CA ALA A 192 20.06 1.60 29.74
C ALA A 192 20.29 0.34 30.59
N VAL A 193 21.18 -0.56 30.18
CA VAL A 193 21.48 -1.81 30.91
C VAL A 193 22.20 -1.56 32.24
N GLN A 194 23.08 -0.55 32.30
CA GLN A 194 23.80 -0.19 33.53
C GLN A 194 22.88 0.36 34.64
N GLN A 195 21.85 1.12 34.27
CA GLN A 195 20.88 1.67 35.24
C GLN A 195 20.14 0.59 36.04
N PHE A 196 19.85 -0.56 35.42
CA PHE A 196 19.19 -1.68 36.10
C PHE A 196 20.15 -2.58 36.88
N SER A 197 21.44 -2.59 36.51
CA SER A 197 22.46 -3.38 37.23
C SER A 197 22.85 -2.73 38.57
N SER A 198 22.70 -1.41 38.71
CA SER A 198 22.98 -0.67 39.95
C SER A 198 21.89 -0.78 41.03
N SER A 199 20.68 -1.24 40.70
CA SER A 199 19.56 -1.32 41.65
C SER A 199 19.38 -2.72 42.29
N ALA A 200 20.34 -3.63 42.07
CA ALA A 200 20.29 -5.02 42.55
C ALA A 200 21.35 -5.36 43.63
N LEU A 201 21.93 -4.35 44.29
CA LEU A 201 22.89 -4.51 45.40
C LEU A 201 22.43 -3.75 46.64
#